data_AF-A0ABD0PVG1-F1
#
_entry.id   AF-A0ABD0PVG1-F1
#
_cell.length_a   1.000
_cell.length_b   1.000
_cell.length_c   1.000
_cell.angle_alpha   90.00
_cell.angle_beta   90.00
_cell.angle_gamma   90.00
#
_symmetry.space_group_name_H-M   'P 1'
#
loop_
_entity.id
_entity.type
_entity.pdbx_description
1 polymer ?
#
loop_
_entity_poly.entity_id
_entity_poly.type
_entity_poly.pdbx_seq_one_letter_code
_entity_poly.pdbx_strand_id
1 'polypeptide(L)'
;KDCLKLLKYLLQKLKEDGSKSSKMSNFCSYHAKTTLLHACAKRGTDSEWAYSQLSDCFQQLLEDFVKHLRNRHLPNFFIPSHNLLLQ
;
A
#
# COMPACT_ATOMS: atom_id res chain seq x y z
N LYS A 1 7.60 -5.60 8.18
CA LYS A 1 7.04 -6.60 7.22
C LYS A 1 5.56 -6.90 7.47
N ASP A 2 5.07 -6.90 8.71
CA ASP A 2 3.68 -7.30 9.00
C ASP A 2 2.62 -6.33 8.49
N CYS A 3 2.88 -5.02 8.47
CA CYS A 3 1.98 -4.05 7.81
C CYS A 3 1.69 -4.41 6.34
N LEU A 4 2.67 -4.93 5.60
CA LEU A 4 2.46 -5.37 4.22
C LEU A 4 1.59 -6.63 4.14
N LYS A 5 1.73 -7.57 5.08
CA LYS A 5 0.86 -8.76 5.13
C LYS A 5 -0.58 -8.34 5.39
N LEU A 6 -0.80 -7.45 6.36
CA LEU A 6 -2.11 -6.88 6.67
C LEU A 6 -2.71 -6.15 5.47
N LEU A 7 -1.94 -5.30 4.79
CA LEU A 7 -2.42 -4.58 3.61
C LEU A 7 -2.78 -5.53 2.46
N LYS A 8 -1.94 -6.53 2.19
CA LYS A 8 -2.24 -7.55 1.17
C LYS A 8 -3.51 -8.33 1.51
N TYR A 9 -3.68 -8.70 2.77
CA TYR A 9 -4.87 -9.41 3.24
C TYR A 9 -6.13 -8.57 3.11
N LEU A 10 -6.07 -7.28 3.48
CA LEU A 10 -7.16 -6.33 3.27
C LEU A 10 -7.55 -6.23 1.79
N LEU A 11 -6.58 -6.07 0.89
CA LEU A 11 -6.84 -6.01 -0.55
C LEU A 11 -7.45 -7.30 -1.08
N GLN A 12 -7.02 -8.46 -0.57
CA GLN A 12 -7.62 -9.74 -0.91
C GLN A 12 -9.07 -9.81 -0.46
N LYS A 13 -9.37 -9.44 0.79
CA LYS A 13 -10.75 -9.43 1.31
C LYS A 13 -11.67 -8.50 0.52
N LEU A 14 -11.16 -7.36 0.07
CA LEU A 14 -11.91 -6.44 -0.80
C LEU A 14 -12.16 -7.00 -2.20
N LYS A 15 -11.31 -7.90 -2.71
CA LYS A 15 -11.53 -8.60 -3.99
C LYS A 15 -12.57 -9.72 -3.88
N GLU A 16 -12.57 -10.41 -2.75
CA GLU A 16 -13.53 -11.48 -2.42
C GLU A 16 -14.94 -10.91 -2.17
N ASP A 17 -15.04 -9.63 -1.79
CA ASP A 17 -16.31 -8.91 -1.71
C ASP A 17 -16.88 -8.68 -3.13
N GLY A 18 -17.89 -9.49 -3.48
CA GLY A 18 -18.53 -9.48 -4.81
C GLY A 18 -19.07 -8.12 -5.24
N SER A 19 -19.39 -7.22 -4.29
CA SER A 19 -19.83 -5.85 -4.61
C SER A 19 -18.70 -4.94 -5.12
N LYS A 20 -17.44 -5.29 -4.83
CA LYS A 20 -16.24 -4.49 -5.13
C LYS A 20 -15.28 -5.20 -6.08
N SER A 21 -15.48 -6.48 -6.35
CA SER A 21 -14.55 -7.32 -7.12
C SER A 21 -14.13 -6.72 -8.47
N SER A 22 -15.09 -6.15 -9.23
CA SER A 22 -14.81 -5.51 -10.53
C SER A 22 -13.93 -4.27 -10.44
N LYS A 23 -14.04 -3.49 -9.36
CA LYS A 23 -13.18 -2.32 -9.09
C LYS A 23 -11.81 -2.72 -8.55
N MET A 24 -11.74 -3.90 -7.92
CA MET A 24 -10.55 -4.39 -7.23
C MET A 24 -9.64 -5.26 -8.11
N SER A 25 -10.10 -5.69 -9.29
CA SER A 25 -9.37 -6.55 -10.22
C SER A 25 -8.00 -5.98 -10.63
N ASN A 26 -7.93 -4.67 -10.88
CA ASN A 26 -6.72 -3.98 -11.32
C ASN A 26 -5.65 -3.88 -10.21
N PHE A 27 -6.02 -4.06 -8.94
CA PHE A 27 -5.07 -3.96 -7.83
C PHE A 27 -4.37 -5.28 -7.60
N CYS A 28 -3.08 -5.37 -7.90
CA CYS A 28 -2.24 -6.52 -7.52
C CYS A 28 -1.41 -6.24 -6.26
N SER A 29 -0.77 -7.29 -5.72
CA SER A 29 0.12 -7.17 -4.55
C SER A 29 1.29 -6.21 -4.75
N TYR A 30 1.63 -5.87 -5.99
CA TYR A 30 2.70 -4.94 -6.32
C TYR A 30 2.38 -3.51 -5.86
N HIS A 31 1.13 -3.05 -5.94
CA HIS A 31 0.73 -1.74 -5.43
C HIS A 31 0.99 -1.59 -3.92
N ALA A 32 0.68 -2.64 -3.15
CA ALA A 32 0.96 -2.67 -1.71
C ALA A 32 2.46 -2.68 -1.42
N LYS A 33 3.25 -3.45 -2.19
CA LYS A 33 4.71 -3.47 -2.06
C LYS A 33 5.33 -2.10 -2.37
N THR A 34 4.95 -1.50 -3.48
CA THR A 34 5.45 -0.18 -3.91
C THR A 34 5.10 0.90 -2.89
N THR A 35 3.90 0.85 -2.32
CA THR A 35 3.50 1.78 -1.25
C THR A 35 4.35 1.61 -0.01
N LEU A 36 4.61 0.36 0.42
CA LEU A 36 5.52 0.12 1.55
C LEU A 36 6.94 0.65 1.26
N LEU A 37 7.45 0.45 0.05
CA LEU A 37 8.78 0.95 -0.32
C LEU A 37 8.87 2.48 -0.20
N HIS A 38 7.89 3.22 -0.73
CA HIS A 38 7.81 4.67 -0.57
C HIS A 38 7.66 5.11 0.89
N ALA A 39 6.83 4.40 1.65
CA ALA A 39 6.64 4.63 3.07
C ALA A 39 7.94 4.44 3.87
N CYS A 40 8.70 3.38 3.61
CA CYS A 40 10.01 3.15 4.26
C CYS A 40 11.08 4.14 3.80
N ALA A 41 11.04 4.62 2.55
CA ALA A 41 11.94 5.69 2.10
C ALA A 41 11.66 7.01 2.82
N LYS A 42 10.41 7.27 3.21
CA LYS A 42 10.01 8.46 3.97
C LYS A 42 10.23 8.32 5.48
N ARG A 43 9.95 7.14 6.04
CA ARG A 43 10.12 6.76 7.45
C ARG A 43 11.24 5.72 7.54
N GLY A 44 12.47 6.19 7.59
CA GLY A 44 13.67 5.37 7.36
C GLY A 44 14.25 4.71 8.61
N THR A 45 13.78 5.07 9.80
CA THR A 45 14.32 4.55 11.06
C THR A 45 13.54 3.34 11.57
N ASP A 46 14.23 2.39 12.20
CA ASP A 46 13.57 1.19 12.75
C ASP A 46 12.54 1.52 13.83
N SER A 47 12.74 2.60 14.59
CA SER A 47 11.81 3.06 15.62
C SER A 47 10.47 3.53 15.04
N GLU A 48 10.46 4.08 13.82
CA GLU A 48 9.21 4.44 13.12
C GLU A 48 8.38 3.23 12.68
N TRP A 49 8.96 2.02 12.73
CA TRP A 49 8.31 0.76 12.39
C TRP A 49 8.33 -0.24 13.55
N ALA A 50 8.44 0.26 14.79
CA ALA A 50 8.49 -0.56 15.99
C ALA A 50 7.28 -1.50 16.07
N TYR A 51 7.52 -2.78 16.36
CA TYR A 51 6.46 -3.79 16.43
C TYR A 51 5.42 -3.48 17.51
N SER A 52 5.83 -2.86 18.62
CA SER A 52 4.92 -2.37 19.67
C SER A 52 3.93 -1.31 19.18
N GLN A 53 4.16 -0.72 18.01
CA GLN A 53 3.32 0.29 17.37
C GLN A 53 2.71 -0.24 16.06
N LEU A 54 2.59 -1.57 15.90
CA LEU A 54 2.11 -2.19 14.66
C LEU A 54 0.77 -1.60 14.18
N SER A 55 -0.15 -1.30 15.10
CA SER A 55 -1.44 -0.68 14.77
C SER A 55 -1.25 0.68 14.09
N ASP A 56 -0.45 1.56 14.70
CA ASP A 56 -0.18 2.90 14.17
C ASP A 56 0.62 2.85 12.87
N CYS A 57 1.60 1.94 12.79
CA CYS A 57 2.37 1.70 11.57
C CYS A 57 1.48 1.23 10.41
N PHE A 58 0.52 0.36 10.69
CA PHE A 58 -0.42 -0.11 9.68
C PHE A 58 -1.41 0.99 9.27
N GLN A 59 -1.92 1.77 10.23
CA GLN A 59 -2.78 2.92 9.95
C GLN A 59 -2.09 3.94 9.04
N GLN A 60 -0.84 4.31 9.36
CA GLN A 60 -0.04 5.22 8.51
C GLN A 60 0.21 4.65 7.12
N LEU A 61 0.53 3.36 7.00
CA LEU A 61 0.72 2.72 5.69
C LEU A 61 -0.60 2.71 4.87
N LEU A 62 -1.74 2.51 5.53
CA LEU A 62 -3.04 2.56 4.90
C LEU A 62 -3.37 3.98 4.42
N GLU A 63 -3.06 4.99 5.22
CA GLU A 63 -3.20 6.40 4.84
C GLU A 63 -2.31 6.78 3.65
N ASP A 64 -1.05 6.31 3.63
CA ASP A 64 -0.16 6.48 2.49
C ASP A 64 -0.76 5.82 1.22
N PHE A 65 -1.29 4.60 1.34
CA PHE A 65 -1.96 3.91 0.22
C PHE A 65 -3.17 4.69 -0.29
N VAL A 66 -4.07 5.12 0.61
CA VAL A 66 -5.26 5.90 0.26
C VAL A 66 -4.88 7.24 -0.37
N LYS A 67 -3.80 7.88 0.09
CA LYS A 67 -3.29 9.11 -0.51
C LYS A 67 -2.84 8.89 -1.96
N HIS A 68 -2.11 7.82 -2.25
CA HIS A 68 -1.75 7.46 -3.62
C HIS A 68 -2.98 7.25 -4.50
N LEU A 69 -4.02 6.58 -3.98
CA LEU A 69 -5.29 6.37 -4.70
C LEU A 69 -6.01 7.69 -5.01
N ARG A 70 -6.16 8.57 -4.00
CA ARG A 70 -6.82 9.88 -4.16
C ARG A 70 -6.10 10.74 -5.20
N ASN A 71 -4.77 10.70 -5.20
CA ASN A 71 -3.94 11.45 -6.14
C ASN A 71 -3.82 10.77 -7.51
N ARG A 72 -4.35 9.54 -7.67
CA ARG A 72 -4.13 8.67 -8.84
C ARG A 72 -2.65 8.56 -9.22
N HIS A 73 -1.78 8.54 -8.21
CA HIS A 73 -0.34 8.62 -8.41
C HIS A 73 0.40 7.71 -7.44
N LEU A 74 0.90 6.59 -7.97
CA LEU A 74 1.82 5.68 -7.31
C LEU A 74 2.97 5.38 -8.28
N PRO A 75 4.05 6.16 -8.27
CA PRO A 75 5.20 5.91 -9.13
C PRO A 75 5.84 4.57 -8.75
N ASN A 76 6.30 3.80 -9.74
CA ASN A 76 7.14 2.65 -9.49
C ASN A 76 8.38 3.08 -8.70
N PHE A 77 8.76 2.30 -7.69
CA PHE A 77 9.86 2.66 -6.79
C PHE A 77 11.20 2.79 -7.51
N PHE A 78 11.45 1.96 -8.53
CA PHE A 78 12.71 1.95 -9.30
C PHE A 78 12.62 2.74 -10.61
N ILE A 79 11.40 2.97 -11.13
CA ILE A 79 11.15 3.70 -12.38
C ILE A 79 10.13 4.83 -12.09
N PRO A 80 10.57 5.99 -11.59
CA PRO A 80 9.65 7.04 -11.12
C PRO A 80 8.69 7.59 -12.20
N SER A 81 9.07 7.50 -13.48
CA SER A 81 8.23 7.90 -14.61
C SER A 81 7.04 6.96 -14.85
N HIS A 82 7.06 5.75 -14.28
CA HIS A 82 6.02 4.75 -14.50
C HIS A 82 5.00 4.75 -13.35
N ASN A 83 3.83 5.35 -13.58
CA ASN A 83 2.74 5.39 -12.58
C ASN A 83 1.88 4.12 -12.63
N LEU A 84 1.87 3.37 -11.53
CA LEU A 84 1.16 2.10 -11.41
C LEU A 84 -0.37 2.24 -11.36
N LEU A 85 -0.90 3.44 -11.06
CA LEU A 85 -2.35 3.68 -10.96
C LEU A 85 -2.98 4.24 -12.23
N LEU A 86 -2.20 4.42 -13.30
CA LEU A 86 -2.70 4.85 -14.62
C LEU A 86 -2.68 3.71 -15.66
N GLN A 87 -2.48 2.48 -15.20
CA GLN A 87 -2.53 1.27 -16.03
C GLN A 87 -3.95 0.75 -16.21
#